data_AF-A0A919IM68-F1
#
_entry.id   AF-A0A919IM68-F1
#
_cell.length_a   1.000
_cell.length_b   1.000
_cell.length_c   1.000
_cell.angle_alpha   90.00
_cell.angle_beta   90.00
_cell.angle_gamma   90.00
#
_symmetry.space_group_name_H-M   'P 1'
#
loop_
_entity.id
_entity.type
_entity.pdbx_description
1 polymer ?
#
loop_
_entity_poly.entity_id
_entity_poly.type
_entity_poly.pdbx_seq_one_letter_code
_entity_poly.pdbx_strand_id
1 'polypeptide(L)'
;MEQDLHEYRLLDTPPEEELRAVVRVAATIAGVPSAALNLLDEHRQYQLVRVGGAPVECAREDSMCGVQFGSGAFAHVPDASLDELYQHNPWVDGSLGRLRFYASAPLVTPRGNALGTLCVFDDKPHELTAQQQEQLTGLAGIVIAFFERRRQARLTAELAAAAQAREQWTDTLLDTVDAAVIACDEHYRVTLWNRAAREWHGRSGEDDRAPTDIAARFGLFEADGVTPVPDHELPLHVALTRATVVTGKEMVIRRPDGDPVHVRVNASPLHGPGDRIIGAVLAQADVTAERRRRRMIEEARERLAAANAELERSNADLTNFAAAVSHDLVAPLAAVGGYLELLAGEGYPQAQEGSAEVARMRDVIDGLLADALAARSSGTTGGRR
;
A
#
# COMPACT_ATOMS: atom_id res chain seq x y z
N MET A 1 39.14 -3.02 1.09
CA MET A 1 39.58 -4.22 0.34
C MET A 1 38.48 -5.26 0.33
N GLU A 2 38.15 -5.91 1.46
CA GLU A 2 37.10 -6.96 1.52
C GLU A 2 35.71 -6.46 1.07
N GLN A 3 35.35 -5.23 1.47
CA GLN A 3 34.13 -4.56 1.01
C GLN A 3 34.09 -4.37 -0.52
N ASP A 4 35.22 -4.07 -1.17
CA ASP A 4 35.23 -3.86 -2.62
C ASP A 4 35.15 -5.21 -3.37
N LEU A 5 35.84 -6.27 -2.93
CA LEU A 5 35.67 -7.60 -3.57
C LEU A 5 34.23 -8.10 -3.50
N HIS A 6 33.55 -7.89 -2.37
CA HIS A 6 32.14 -8.23 -2.21
C HIS A 6 31.23 -7.30 -3.02
N GLU A 7 31.52 -6.00 -3.04
CA GLU A 7 30.71 -4.99 -3.75
C GLU A 7 30.69 -5.21 -5.27
N TYR A 8 31.78 -5.74 -5.84
CA TYR A 8 31.88 -6.03 -7.27
C TYR A 8 31.41 -7.46 -7.62
N ARG A 9 31.09 -8.30 -6.62
CA ARG A 9 30.66 -9.71 -6.79
C ARG A 9 31.54 -10.50 -7.77
N LEU A 10 32.85 -10.25 -7.71
CA LEU A 10 33.80 -10.80 -8.70
C LEU A 10 33.98 -12.33 -8.58
N LEU A 11 33.55 -12.91 -7.47
CA LEU A 11 33.67 -14.35 -7.17
C LEU A 11 32.45 -15.16 -7.66
N ASP A 12 31.30 -14.53 -7.93
CA ASP A 12 30.04 -15.26 -8.15
C ASP A 12 29.73 -15.53 -9.63
N THR A 13 30.34 -14.81 -10.58
CA THR A 13 30.16 -15.09 -12.04
C THR A 13 31.26 -14.44 -12.89
N PRO A 14 32.37 -15.13 -13.21
CA PRO A 14 33.41 -14.55 -14.05
C PRO A 14 32.89 -14.38 -15.49
N PRO A 15 33.02 -13.18 -16.09
CA PRO A 15 32.87 -13.01 -17.53
C PRO A 15 34.11 -13.61 -18.20
N GLU A 16 34.07 -14.92 -18.43
CA GLU A 16 35.27 -15.68 -18.79
C GLU A 16 35.92 -15.20 -20.08
N GLU A 17 35.16 -14.84 -21.10
CA GLU A 17 35.73 -14.69 -22.44
C GLU A 17 36.45 -13.35 -22.65
N GLU A 18 35.86 -12.25 -22.20
CA GLU A 18 36.43 -10.90 -22.33
C GLU A 18 37.68 -10.74 -21.44
N LEU A 19 37.61 -11.19 -20.18
CA LEU A 19 38.76 -11.16 -19.29
C LEU A 19 39.87 -12.11 -19.76
N ARG A 20 39.53 -13.29 -20.28
CA ARG A 20 40.50 -14.22 -20.87
C ARG A 20 41.13 -13.65 -22.13
N ALA A 21 40.43 -12.84 -22.91
CA ALA A 21 41.03 -12.10 -24.02
C ALA A 21 42.09 -11.11 -23.52
N VAL A 22 41.78 -10.32 -22.48
CA VAL A 22 42.74 -9.37 -21.88
C VAL A 22 43.97 -10.10 -21.32
N VAL A 23 43.79 -11.17 -20.55
CA VAL A 23 44.90 -11.96 -19.99
C VAL A 23 45.77 -12.58 -21.09
N ARG A 24 45.16 -13.05 -22.18
CA ARG A 24 45.89 -13.57 -23.34
C ARG A 24 46.72 -12.49 -24.04
N VAL A 25 46.15 -11.29 -24.20
CA VAL A 25 46.88 -10.15 -24.77
C VAL A 25 48.05 -9.76 -23.86
N ALA A 26 47.88 -9.81 -22.53
CA ALA A 26 48.97 -9.57 -21.59
C ALA A 26 50.14 -10.56 -21.78
N ALA A 27 49.85 -11.86 -21.91
CA ALA A 27 50.86 -12.87 -22.22
C ALA A 27 51.59 -12.58 -23.55
N THR A 28 50.84 -12.22 -24.60
CA THR A 28 51.40 -11.86 -25.92
C THR A 28 52.30 -10.63 -25.86
N ILE A 29 51.88 -9.58 -25.14
CA ILE A 29 52.66 -8.34 -25.00
C ILE A 29 53.97 -8.61 -24.28
N ALA A 30 53.95 -9.42 -23.22
CA ALA A 30 55.14 -9.80 -22.46
C ALA A 30 56.00 -10.85 -23.18
N GLY A 31 55.49 -11.52 -24.21
CA GLY A 31 56.22 -12.57 -24.93
C GLY A 31 56.39 -13.86 -24.13
N VAL A 32 55.49 -14.12 -23.17
CA VAL A 32 55.58 -15.26 -22.24
C VAL A 32 54.37 -16.20 -22.38
N PRO A 33 54.49 -17.48 -22.01
CA PRO A 33 53.41 -18.45 -22.18
C PRO A 33 52.28 -18.31 -21.15
N SER A 34 52.53 -17.66 -20.01
CA SER A 34 51.57 -17.61 -18.90
C SER A 34 51.26 -16.19 -18.44
N ALA A 35 49.96 -15.96 -18.20
CA ALA A 35 49.45 -14.76 -17.57
C ALA A 35 48.22 -15.09 -16.73
N ALA A 36 47.96 -14.32 -15.70
CA ALA A 36 46.78 -14.48 -14.88
C ALA A 36 46.21 -13.14 -14.40
N LEU A 37 44.90 -13.13 -14.22
CA LEU A 37 44.20 -12.10 -13.47
C LEU A 37 43.91 -12.64 -12.08
N ASN A 38 44.57 -12.08 -11.07
CA ASN A 38 44.45 -12.49 -9.68
C ASN A 38 43.59 -11.51 -8.91
N LEU A 39 42.78 -12.04 -8.00
CA LEU A 39 42.11 -11.30 -6.95
C LEU A 39 42.72 -11.69 -5.60
N LEU A 40 42.91 -10.73 -4.72
CA LEU A 40 43.51 -10.97 -3.41
C LEU A 40 42.52 -10.53 -2.32
N ASP A 41 42.19 -11.43 -1.40
CA ASP A 41 41.44 -11.11 -0.18
C ASP A 41 42.39 -11.08 1.04
N GLU A 42 41.86 -11.15 2.26
CA GLU A 42 42.69 -11.11 3.47
C GLU A 42 43.61 -12.33 3.65
N HIS A 43 43.24 -13.49 3.09
CA HIS A 43 43.88 -14.76 3.40
C HIS A 43 44.44 -15.49 2.18
N ARG A 44 43.94 -15.20 0.98
CA ARG A 44 44.26 -15.98 -0.23
C ARG A 44 44.36 -15.11 -1.48
N GLN A 45 45.04 -15.69 -2.46
CA GLN A 45 45.03 -15.24 -3.84
C GLN A 45 44.22 -16.23 -4.67
N TYR A 46 43.24 -15.72 -5.42
CA TYR A 46 42.44 -16.49 -6.35
C TYR A 46 42.71 -16.06 -7.79
N GLN A 47 43.10 -17.01 -8.66
CA GLN A 47 43.21 -16.79 -10.10
C GLN A 47 41.83 -16.78 -10.74
N LEU A 48 41.28 -15.59 -11.00
CA LEU A 48 39.99 -15.44 -11.68
C LEU A 48 40.07 -15.97 -13.12
N VAL A 49 41.18 -15.69 -13.79
CA VAL A 49 41.45 -16.15 -15.16
C VAL A 49 42.94 -16.44 -15.31
N ARG A 50 43.28 -17.54 -15.97
CA ARG A 50 44.66 -17.88 -16.33
C ARG A 50 44.77 -18.30 -17.80
N VAL A 51 45.86 -17.90 -18.44
CA VAL A 51 46.37 -18.43 -19.71
C VAL A 51 47.70 -19.13 -19.42
N GLY A 52 47.98 -20.25 -20.11
CA GLY A 52 49.18 -21.06 -19.87
C GLY A 52 49.03 -22.14 -18.79
N GLY A 53 47.79 -22.47 -18.38
CA GLY A 53 47.50 -23.54 -17.43
C GLY A 53 46.12 -23.41 -16.81
N ALA A 54 45.78 -24.32 -15.89
CA ALA A 54 44.57 -24.20 -15.07
C ALA A 54 44.75 -23.14 -13.97
N PRO A 55 43.69 -22.39 -13.61
CA PRO A 55 43.72 -21.48 -12.46
C PRO A 55 44.11 -22.20 -11.16
N VAL A 56 44.86 -21.50 -10.32
CA VAL A 56 45.36 -21.99 -9.02
C VAL A 56 45.00 -20.98 -7.93
N GLU A 57 44.67 -21.51 -6.76
CA GLU A 57 44.48 -20.75 -5.52
C GLU A 57 45.64 -21.07 -4.56
N CYS A 58 46.13 -20.07 -3.83
CA CYS A 58 47.15 -20.26 -2.80
C CYS A 58 46.93 -19.28 -1.65
N ALA A 59 47.56 -19.55 -0.50
CA ALA A 59 47.57 -18.60 0.60
C ALA A 59 48.22 -17.29 0.13
N ARG A 60 47.71 -16.16 0.64
CA ARG A 60 48.20 -14.83 0.24
C ARG A 60 49.69 -14.67 0.56
N GLU A 61 50.12 -15.24 1.69
CA GLU A 61 51.50 -15.23 2.18
C GLU A 61 52.45 -15.96 1.22
N ASP A 62 51.97 -17.02 0.57
CA ASP A 62 52.74 -17.80 -0.40
C ASP A 62 52.73 -17.17 -1.79
N SER A 63 51.88 -16.17 -2.04
CA SER A 63 51.62 -15.68 -3.39
C SER A 63 52.65 -14.65 -3.88
N MET A 64 53.06 -14.74 -5.15
CA MET A 64 53.93 -13.74 -5.78
C MET A 64 53.28 -12.34 -5.78
N CYS A 65 51.98 -12.27 -6.00
CA CYS A 65 51.26 -10.98 -6.01
C CYS A 65 51.21 -10.34 -4.62
N GLY A 66 51.20 -11.15 -3.55
CA GLY A 66 51.09 -10.68 -2.17
C GLY A 66 52.30 -9.85 -1.71
N VAL A 67 53.50 -10.15 -2.23
CA VAL A 67 54.78 -9.54 -1.81
C VAL A 67 54.78 -8.02 -1.97
N GLN A 68 54.29 -7.51 -3.10
CA GLN A 68 54.26 -6.07 -3.40
C GLN A 68 52.84 -5.51 -3.56
N PHE A 69 51.80 -6.26 -3.21
CA PHE A 69 50.39 -5.87 -3.39
C PHE A 69 50.07 -4.48 -2.79
N GLY A 70 50.56 -4.21 -1.58
CA GLY A 70 50.28 -2.97 -0.86
C GLY A 70 50.95 -1.72 -1.43
N SER A 71 51.93 -1.88 -2.32
CA SER A 71 52.66 -0.75 -2.94
C SER A 71 51.84 -0.02 -4.00
N GLY A 72 50.85 -0.69 -4.61
CA GLY A 72 50.10 -0.17 -5.75
C GLY A 72 50.97 0.14 -6.98
N ALA A 73 52.22 -0.31 -7.01
CA ALA A 73 53.16 -0.08 -8.09
C ALA A 73 53.26 -1.31 -9.01
N PHE A 74 53.71 -1.07 -10.25
CA PHE A 74 54.05 -2.15 -11.16
C PHE A 74 55.28 -2.91 -10.64
N ALA A 75 55.18 -4.23 -10.53
CA ALA A 75 56.31 -5.09 -10.17
C ALA A 75 56.94 -5.64 -11.45
N HIS A 76 58.25 -5.49 -11.62
CA HIS A 76 59.02 -6.07 -12.72
C HIS A 76 60.21 -6.83 -12.14
N VAL A 77 60.19 -8.16 -12.26
CA VAL A 77 61.18 -9.06 -11.69
C VAL A 77 61.74 -9.94 -12.81
N PRO A 78 62.85 -9.53 -13.44
CA PRO A 78 63.41 -10.26 -14.58
C PRO A 78 63.86 -11.68 -14.25
N ASP A 79 64.47 -11.86 -13.07
CA ASP A 79 64.83 -13.15 -12.49
C ASP A 79 64.57 -13.17 -10.98
N ALA A 80 63.45 -13.77 -10.58
CA ALA A 80 62.98 -13.85 -9.21
C ALA A 80 63.90 -14.62 -8.26
N SER A 81 64.80 -15.46 -8.78
CA SER A 81 65.78 -16.15 -7.93
C SER A 81 66.95 -15.27 -7.50
N LEU A 82 67.13 -14.14 -8.18
CA LEU A 82 68.17 -13.16 -7.87
C LEU A 82 67.59 -11.95 -7.11
N ASP A 83 66.26 -11.86 -7.02
CA ASP A 83 65.55 -10.78 -6.35
C ASP A 83 65.38 -11.09 -4.86
N GLU A 84 65.90 -10.20 -4.00
CA GLU A 84 65.89 -10.38 -2.54
C GLU A 84 64.47 -10.54 -1.97
N LEU A 85 63.45 -9.94 -2.59
CA LEU A 85 62.07 -10.01 -2.14
C LEU A 85 61.36 -11.31 -2.55
N TYR A 86 61.82 -11.96 -3.64
CA TYR A 86 61.12 -13.08 -4.26
C TYR A 86 61.88 -14.42 -4.19
N GLN A 87 63.20 -14.41 -3.97
CA GLN A 87 64.04 -15.63 -4.01
C GLN A 87 63.62 -16.73 -3.03
N HIS A 88 62.96 -16.36 -1.92
CA HIS A 88 62.45 -17.29 -0.90
C HIS A 88 60.94 -17.56 -1.03
N ASN A 89 60.28 -17.02 -2.06
CA ASN A 89 58.87 -17.29 -2.28
C ASN A 89 58.69 -18.77 -2.72
N PRO A 90 57.66 -19.48 -2.22
CA PRO A 90 57.42 -20.88 -2.58
C PRO A 90 57.28 -21.15 -4.09
N TRP A 91 56.89 -20.15 -4.88
CA TRP A 91 56.80 -20.27 -6.34
C TRP A 91 58.16 -20.17 -7.06
N VAL A 92 59.22 -19.77 -6.36
CA VAL A 92 60.57 -19.55 -6.88
C VAL A 92 61.55 -20.60 -6.34
N ASP A 93 61.45 -20.93 -5.05
CA ASP A 93 62.36 -21.84 -4.36
C ASP A 93 62.20 -23.33 -4.72
N GLY A 94 61.15 -23.66 -5.48
CA GLY A 94 60.84 -25.03 -5.90
C GLY A 94 59.74 -25.73 -5.12
N SER A 95 59.18 -25.11 -4.07
CA SER A 95 58.18 -25.73 -3.19
C SER A 95 56.80 -25.85 -3.82
N LEU A 96 56.33 -24.80 -4.50
CA LEU A 96 55.06 -24.75 -5.26
C LEU A 96 55.28 -24.66 -6.77
N GLY A 97 56.42 -24.09 -7.19
CA GLY A 97 56.74 -23.88 -8.60
C GLY A 97 58.20 -23.52 -8.82
N ARG A 98 58.55 -23.29 -10.09
CA ARG A 98 59.90 -22.87 -10.51
C ARG A 98 59.82 -21.62 -11.39
N LEU A 99 59.15 -20.59 -10.91
CA LEU A 99 59.05 -19.31 -11.60
C LEU A 99 60.41 -18.61 -11.59
N ARG A 100 60.78 -18.04 -12.73
CA ARG A 100 61.98 -17.23 -12.91
C ARG A 100 61.61 -15.81 -13.28
N PHE A 101 60.69 -15.61 -14.20
CA PHE A 101 60.23 -14.28 -14.55
C PHE A 101 58.86 -14.00 -13.94
N TYR A 102 58.68 -12.77 -13.44
CA TYR A 102 57.41 -12.29 -12.94
C TYR A 102 57.26 -10.79 -13.15
N ALA A 103 56.13 -10.37 -13.71
CA ALA A 103 55.74 -8.97 -13.71
C ALA A 103 54.25 -8.82 -13.41
N SER A 104 53.86 -7.77 -12.71
CA SER A 104 52.46 -7.56 -12.36
C SER A 104 52.05 -6.09 -12.31
N ALA A 105 50.93 -5.79 -12.96
CA ALA A 105 50.24 -4.52 -12.84
C ALA A 105 49.10 -4.63 -11.81
N PRO A 106 49.01 -3.73 -10.82
CA PRO A 106 47.95 -3.76 -9.82
C PRO A 106 46.61 -3.27 -10.39
N LEU A 107 45.52 -3.91 -9.96
CA LEU A 107 44.14 -3.52 -10.29
C LEU A 107 43.67 -2.51 -9.24
N VAL A 108 43.95 -1.23 -9.46
CA VAL A 108 43.64 -0.16 -8.51
C VAL A 108 42.29 0.50 -8.86
N THR A 109 41.35 0.50 -7.93
CA THR A 109 40.06 1.18 -8.09
C THR A 109 40.23 2.70 -8.12
N PRO A 110 39.24 3.47 -8.61
CA PRO A 110 39.23 4.93 -8.50
C PRO A 110 39.33 5.46 -7.06
N ARG A 111 39.04 4.62 -6.05
CA ARG A 111 39.20 4.95 -4.62
C ARG A 111 40.64 4.74 -4.11
N GLY A 112 41.54 4.23 -4.94
CA GLY A 112 42.93 3.93 -4.58
C GLY A 112 43.15 2.54 -3.96
N ASN A 113 42.12 1.69 -3.92
CA ASN A 113 42.24 0.35 -3.34
C ASN A 113 42.67 -0.66 -4.40
N ALA A 114 43.69 -1.47 -4.13
CA ALA A 114 44.03 -2.61 -4.98
C ALA A 114 43.06 -3.78 -4.74
N LEU A 115 42.44 -4.29 -5.82
CA LEU A 115 41.55 -5.47 -5.79
C LEU A 115 42.29 -6.78 -6.10
N GLY A 116 43.41 -6.66 -6.79
CA GLY A 116 44.06 -7.77 -7.46
C GLY A 116 45.22 -7.32 -8.33
N THR A 117 45.71 -8.21 -9.18
CA THR A 117 46.79 -7.92 -10.14
C THR A 117 46.54 -8.60 -11.48
N LEU A 118 47.00 -7.98 -12.56
CA LEU A 118 47.23 -8.63 -13.84
C LEU A 118 48.72 -8.99 -13.90
N CYS A 119 49.04 -10.28 -13.82
CA CYS A 119 50.42 -10.75 -13.83
C CYS A 119 50.76 -11.59 -15.07
N VAL A 120 52.03 -11.54 -15.44
CA VAL A 120 52.67 -12.35 -16.49
C VAL A 120 53.87 -13.03 -15.86
N PHE A 121 54.12 -14.28 -16.22
CA PHE A 121 55.18 -15.06 -15.57
C PHE A 121 55.67 -16.21 -16.46
N ASP A 122 56.91 -16.65 -16.21
CA ASP A 122 57.53 -17.76 -16.93
C ASP A 122 58.57 -18.50 -16.08
N ASP A 123 58.94 -19.71 -16.51
CA ASP A 123 60.01 -20.53 -15.91
C ASP A 123 61.42 -20.17 -16.42
N LYS A 124 61.51 -19.14 -17.27
CA LYS A 124 62.76 -18.55 -17.77
C LYS A 124 62.82 -17.06 -17.43
N PRO A 125 64.01 -16.48 -17.26
CA PRO A 125 64.17 -15.04 -17.09
C PRO A 125 63.74 -14.27 -18.35
N HIS A 126 63.14 -13.09 -18.17
CA HIS A 126 62.76 -12.18 -19.26
C HIS A 126 62.92 -10.73 -18.81
N GLU A 127 63.13 -9.82 -19.76
CA GLU A 127 63.23 -8.37 -19.50
C GLU A 127 62.12 -7.65 -20.26
N LEU A 128 61.25 -6.93 -19.55
CA LEU A 128 60.22 -6.08 -20.16
C LEU A 128 60.75 -4.69 -20.46
N THR A 129 60.52 -4.23 -21.69
CA THR A 129 60.69 -2.83 -22.07
C THR A 129 59.71 -1.91 -21.33
N ALA A 130 60.06 -0.64 -21.18
CA ALA A 130 59.16 0.37 -20.59
C ALA A 130 57.79 0.43 -21.31
N GLN A 131 57.78 0.25 -22.64
CA GLN A 131 56.56 0.19 -23.43
C GLN A 131 55.67 -1.01 -23.06
N GLN A 132 56.26 -2.20 -22.86
CA GLN A 132 55.49 -3.38 -22.42
C GLN A 132 54.92 -3.18 -21.01
N GLN A 133 55.69 -2.58 -20.09
CA GLN A 133 55.20 -2.27 -18.74
C GLN A 133 54.03 -1.28 -18.76
N GLU A 134 54.12 -0.23 -19.58
CA GLU A 134 53.03 0.74 -19.78
C GLU A 134 51.79 0.07 -20.37
N GLN A 135 51.97 -0.79 -21.38
CA GLN A 135 50.85 -1.52 -22.01
C GLN A 135 50.15 -2.46 -21.02
N LEU A 136 50.89 -3.21 -20.20
CA LEU A 136 50.33 -4.08 -19.16
C LEU A 136 49.58 -3.27 -18.09
N THR A 137 50.09 -2.10 -17.73
CA THR A 137 49.41 -1.15 -16.84
C THR A 137 48.10 -0.64 -17.47
N GLY A 138 48.11 -0.33 -18.77
CA GLY A 138 46.91 0.03 -19.52
C GLY A 138 45.86 -1.10 -19.53
N LEU A 139 46.28 -2.35 -19.70
CA LEU A 139 45.39 -3.52 -19.62
C LEU A 139 44.76 -3.66 -18.23
N ALA A 140 45.53 -3.47 -17.16
CA ALA A 140 44.99 -3.46 -15.80
C ALA A 140 43.92 -2.35 -15.61
N GLY A 141 44.14 -1.17 -16.19
CA GLY A 141 43.15 -0.10 -16.25
C GLY A 141 41.87 -0.48 -17.00
N ILE A 142 41.98 -1.21 -18.11
CA ILE A 142 40.82 -1.73 -18.86
C ILE A 142 40.02 -2.72 -18.01
N VAL A 143 40.68 -3.61 -17.26
CA VAL A 143 40.01 -4.55 -16.36
C VAL A 143 39.24 -3.81 -15.26
N ILE A 144 39.86 -2.79 -14.65
CA ILE A 144 39.18 -1.96 -13.65
C ILE A 144 37.97 -1.24 -14.27
N ALA A 145 38.11 -0.61 -15.43
CA ALA A 145 37.00 0.05 -16.12
C ALA A 145 35.85 -0.92 -16.44
N PHE A 146 36.16 -2.16 -16.78
CA PHE A 146 35.18 -3.22 -16.97
C PHE A 146 34.45 -3.57 -15.67
N PHE A 147 35.19 -3.74 -14.56
CA PHE A 147 34.62 -4.00 -13.22
C PHE A 147 33.72 -2.84 -12.75
N GLU A 148 34.13 -1.59 -12.93
CA GLU A 148 33.32 -0.40 -12.62
C GLU A 148 32.02 -0.38 -13.43
N ARG A 149 32.10 -0.60 -14.74
CA ARG A 149 30.91 -0.58 -15.62
C ARG A 149 29.89 -1.63 -15.20
N ARG A 150 30.36 -2.83 -14.83
CA ARG A 150 29.48 -3.92 -14.37
C ARG A 150 28.84 -3.59 -13.02
N ARG A 151 29.60 -3.03 -12.08
CA ARG A 151 29.09 -2.55 -10.79
C ARG A 151 28.01 -1.48 -11.00
N GLN A 152 28.27 -0.49 -11.85
CA GLN A 152 27.33 0.59 -12.12
C GLN A 152 26.04 0.07 -12.75
N ALA A 153 26.15 -0.81 -13.76
CA ALA A 153 24.99 -1.43 -14.40
C ALA A 153 24.11 -2.21 -13.41
N ARG A 154 24.74 -2.93 -12.47
CA ARG A 154 24.02 -3.64 -11.40
C ARG A 154 23.27 -2.67 -10.49
N LEU A 155 23.94 -1.64 -9.98
CA LEU A 155 23.31 -0.66 -9.09
C LEU A 155 22.15 0.06 -9.77
N THR A 156 22.30 0.42 -11.06
CA THR A 156 21.22 1.05 -11.82
C THR A 156 20.03 0.12 -12.02
N ALA A 157 20.28 -1.18 -12.24
CA ALA A 157 19.22 -2.18 -12.38
C ALA A 157 18.48 -2.42 -11.05
N GLU A 158 19.22 -2.47 -9.93
CA GLU A 158 18.64 -2.62 -8.58
C GLU A 158 17.75 -1.43 -8.21
N LEU A 159 18.20 -0.20 -8.49
CA LEU A 159 17.40 1.01 -8.28
C LEU A 159 16.14 1.03 -9.16
N ALA A 160 16.26 0.67 -10.44
CA ALA A 160 15.13 0.59 -11.35
C ALA A 160 14.09 -0.45 -10.90
N ALA A 161 14.55 -1.64 -10.49
CA ALA A 161 13.67 -2.69 -9.98
C ALA A 161 12.96 -2.26 -8.68
N ALA A 162 13.67 -1.60 -7.77
CA ALA A 162 13.08 -1.09 -6.53
C ALA A 162 12.03 0.02 -6.80
N ALA A 163 12.30 0.92 -7.74
CA ALA A 163 11.35 1.96 -8.15
C ALA A 163 10.08 1.34 -8.78
N GLN A 164 10.24 0.36 -9.68
CA GLN A 164 9.13 -0.33 -10.31
C GLN A 164 8.29 -1.12 -9.29
N ALA A 165 8.93 -1.81 -8.34
CA ALA A 165 8.22 -2.52 -7.28
C ALA A 165 7.41 -1.56 -6.39
N ARG A 166 7.94 -0.35 -6.12
CA ARG A 166 7.24 0.69 -5.34
C ARG A 166 6.02 1.24 -6.09
N GLU A 167 6.15 1.48 -7.40
CA GLU A 167 5.05 1.92 -8.26
C GLU A 167 3.94 0.86 -8.29
N GLN A 168 4.28 -0.38 -8.60
CA GLN A 168 3.34 -1.51 -8.62
C GLN A 168 2.64 -1.72 -7.28
N TRP A 169 3.36 -1.58 -6.17
CA TRP A 169 2.78 -1.64 -4.83
C TRP A 169 1.74 -0.53 -4.62
N THR A 170 2.03 0.69 -5.06
CA THR A 170 1.13 1.85 -4.90
C THR A 170 -0.14 1.67 -5.73
N ASP A 171 -0.01 1.23 -6.98
CA ASP A 171 -1.14 0.91 -7.86
C ASP A 171 -2.00 -0.20 -7.27
N THR A 172 -1.37 -1.28 -6.81
CA THR A 172 -2.07 -2.42 -6.19
C THR A 172 -2.81 -1.97 -4.93
N LEU A 173 -2.18 -1.19 -4.05
CA LEU A 173 -2.83 -0.68 -2.85
C LEU A 173 -4.07 0.14 -3.21
N LEU A 174 -3.97 1.05 -4.17
CA LEU A 174 -5.10 1.90 -4.57
C LEU A 174 -6.23 1.11 -5.23
N ASP A 175 -5.91 0.05 -5.97
CA ASP A 175 -6.91 -0.83 -6.60
C ASP A 175 -7.63 -1.74 -5.58
N THR A 176 -7.06 -1.97 -4.40
CA THR A 176 -7.75 -2.67 -3.29
C THR A 176 -8.75 -1.80 -2.55
N VAL A 177 -8.70 -0.46 -2.70
CA VAL A 177 -9.59 0.47 -2.02
C VAL A 177 -10.95 0.52 -2.73
N ASP A 178 -12.04 0.31 -1.98
CA ASP A 178 -13.42 0.37 -2.49
C ASP A 178 -13.98 1.80 -2.62
N ALA A 179 -13.17 2.81 -2.32
CA ALA A 179 -13.44 4.21 -2.66
C ALA A 179 -12.81 4.55 -4.02
N ALA A 180 -13.53 5.26 -4.87
CA ALA A 180 -12.97 5.77 -6.12
C ALA A 180 -11.96 6.88 -5.81
N VAL A 181 -10.70 6.68 -6.20
CA VAL A 181 -9.62 7.66 -6.04
C VAL A 181 -9.17 8.13 -7.40
N ILE A 182 -9.15 9.45 -7.58
CA ILE A 182 -8.73 10.14 -8.79
C ILE A 182 -7.73 11.21 -8.40
N ALA A 183 -6.59 11.32 -9.10
CA ALA A 183 -5.66 12.42 -8.93
C ALA A 183 -5.31 13.08 -10.27
N CYS A 184 -4.95 14.36 -10.21
CA CYS A 184 -4.43 15.12 -11.35
C CYS A 184 -3.16 15.88 -10.97
N ASP A 185 -2.37 16.23 -11.98
CA ASP A 185 -1.22 17.13 -11.85
C ASP A 185 -1.62 18.61 -11.78
N GLU A 186 -0.62 19.49 -11.71
CA GLU A 186 -0.78 20.95 -11.67
C GLU A 186 -1.43 21.55 -12.93
N HIS A 187 -1.44 20.81 -14.05
CA HIS A 187 -2.06 21.19 -15.31
C HIS A 187 -3.45 20.56 -15.47
N TYR A 188 -4.00 19.99 -14.39
CA TYR A 188 -5.29 19.28 -14.36
C TYR A 188 -5.33 18.05 -15.29
N ARG A 189 -4.17 17.47 -15.60
CA ARG A 189 -4.07 16.19 -16.30
C ARG A 189 -4.23 15.07 -15.30
N VAL A 190 -5.11 14.14 -15.59
CA VAL A 190 -5.36 12.99 -14.75
C VAL A 190 -4.10 12.11 -14.71
N THR A 191 -3.60 11.83 -13.51
CA THR A 191 -2.41 10.99 -13.29
C THR A 191 -2.73 9.66 -12.62
N LEU A 192 -3.90 9.52 -12.00
CA LEU A 192 -4.24 8.33 -11.23
C LEU A 192 -5.74 8.08 -11.23
N TRP A 193 -6.14 6.86 -11.59
CA TRP A 193 -7.50 6.34 -11.50
C TRP A 193 -7.45 4.90 -10.96
N ASN A 194 -7.96 4.67 -9.76
CA ASN A 194 -8.03 3.31 -9.22
C ASN A 194 -9.18 2.48 -9.81
N ARG A 195 -9.25 1.20 -9.45
CA ARG A 195 -10.29 0.24 -9.87
C ARG A 195 -11.70 0.77 -9.62
N ALA A 196 -12.01 1.22 -8.40
CA ALA A 196 -13.34 1.73 -8.06
C ALA A 196 -13.73 2.95 -8.91
N ALA A 197 -12.80 3.87 -9.19
CA ALA A 197 -13.05 5.00 -10.07
C ALA A 197 -13.39 4.56 -11.51
N ARG A 198 -12.63 3.59 -12.06
CA ARG A 198 -12.90 3.03 -13.39
C ARG A 198 -14.27 2.36 -13.46
N GLU A 199 -14.64 1.58 -12.44
CA GLU A 199 -15.95 0.93 -12.35
C GLU A 199 -17.11 1.93 -12.25
N TRP A 200 -16.93 3.04 -11.51
CA TRP A 200 -18.02 3.98 -11.26
C TRP A 200 -18.25 4.95 -12.40
N HIS A 201 -17.18 5.40 -13.05
CA HIS A 201 -17.24 6.38 -14.13
C HIS A 201 -17.30 5.72 -15.52
N GLY A 202 -17.10 4.41 -15.61
CA GLY A 202 -17.33 3.59 -16.82
C GLY A 202 -16.41 3.86 -18.00
N ARG A 203 -15.38 4.71 -17.85
CA ARG A 203 -14.41 5.09 -18.89
C ARG A 203 -13.08 5.47 -18.26
N SER A 204 -11.94 4.96 -18.71
CA SER A 204 -10.62 5.45 -18.26
C SER A 204 -10.41 6.90 -18.71
N GLY A 205 -9.77 7.72 -17.86
CA GLY A 205 -9.42 9.12 -18.13
C GLY A 205 -8.30 9.33 -19.17
N GLU A 206 -8.01 8.35 -20.02
CA GLU A 206 -6.90 8.36 -21.00
C GLU A 206 -7.15 9.26 -22.23
N ASP A 207 -8.31 9.91 -22.29
CA ASP A 207 -8.67 10.76 -23.42
C ASP A 207 -8.14 12.18 -23.17
N ASP A 208 -6.96 12.44 -23.73
CA ASP A 208 -6.08 13.63 -23.63
C ASP A 208 -6.71 14.96 -24.14
N ARG A 209 -8.04 15.01 -24.29
CA ARG A 209 -8.77 16.18 -24.80
C ARG A 209 -9.03 17.18 -23.69
N ALA A 210 -9.02 18.46 -24.08
CA ALA A 210 -9.17 19.60 -23.19
C ALA A 210 -10.30 19.45 -22.15
N PRO A 211 -10.12 19.97 -20.92
CA PRO A 211 -11.02 19.81 -19.78
C PRO A 211 -12.24 20.72 -19.90
N THR A 212 -13.03 20.54 -20.95
CA THR A 212 -14.34 21.18 -21.07
C THR A 212 -15.42 20.13 -21.05
N ASP A 213 -16.47 20.40 -20.28
CA ASP A 213 -17.67 19.58 -20.14
C ASP A 213 -17.44 18.27 -19.36
N ILE A 214 -16.63 18.35 -18.29
CA ILE A 214 -16.28 17.19 -17.45
C ILE A 214 -17.52 16.66 -16.74
N ALA A 215 -18.35 17.54 -16.19
CA ALA A 215 -19.56 17.15 -15.50
C ALA A 215 -20.53 16.40 -16.40
N ALA A 216 -20.75 16.85 -17.65
CA ALA A 216 -21.60 16.11 -18.57
C ALA A 216 -20.94 14.80 -19.02
N ARG A 217 -19.63 14.81 -19.29
CA ARG A 217 -18.85 13.65 -19.75
C ARG A 217 -18.91 12.47 -18.77
N PHE A 218 -18.85 12.75 -17.47
CA PHE A 218 -18.86 11.73 -16.42
C PHE A 218 -20.21 11.65 -15.68
N GLY A 219 -21.24 12.34 -16.16
CA GLY A 219 -22.58 12.30 -15.57
C GLY A 219 -22.59 12.75 -14.11
N LEU A 220 -21.92 13.85 -13.79
CA LEU A 220 -21.76 14.38 -12.43
C LEU A 220 -22.86 15.38 -12.10
N PHE A 221 -23.69 15.04 -11.13
CA PHE A 221 -24.80 15.85 -10.67
C PHE A 221 -24.64 16.20 -9.18
N GLU A 222 -25.28 17.27 -8.76
CA GLU A 222 -25.45 17.63 -7.35
C GLU A 222 -26.25 16.54 -6.60
N ALA A 223 -26.37 16.67 -5.28
CA ALA A 223 -27.03 15.68 -4.43
C ALA A 223 -28.50 15.39 -4.80
N ASP A 224 -29.15 16.28 -5.57
CA ASP A 224 -30.50 16.11 -6.11
C ASP A 224 -30.58 15.10 -7.26
N GLY A 225 -29.45 14.75 -7.90
CA GLY A 225 -29.39 13.85 -9.04
C GLY A 225 -29.91 14.42 -10.36
N VAL A 226 -30.23 15.72 -10.41
CA VAL A 226 -30.85 16.40 -11.56
C VAL A 226 -30.00 17.56 -12.05
N THR A 227 -29.43 18.36 -11.14
CA THR A 227 -28.65 19.54 -11.46
C THR A 227 -27.20 19.16 -11.77
N PRO A 228 -26.67 19.40 -12.98
CA PRO A 228 -25.26 19.13 -13.29
C PRO A 228 -24.34 20.00 -12.43
N VAL A 229 -23.25 19.43 -11.92
CA VAL A 229 -22.25 20.23 -11.18
C VAL A 229 -21.47 21.10 -12.18
N PRO A 230 -21.33 22.42 -11.97
CA PRO A 230 -20.49 23.23 -12.85
C PRO A 230 -19.02 22.79 -12.81
N ASP A 231 -18.33 22.74 -13.95
CA ASP A 231 -16.93 22.26 -14.03
C ASP A 231 -15.97 22.98 -13.07
N HIS A 232 -16.17 24.29 -12.87
CA HIS A 232 -15.37 25.11 -11.95
C HIS A 232 -15.72 24.95 -10.46
N GLU A 233 -16.76 24.17 -10.16
CA GLU A 233 -17.21 23.79 -8.81
C GLU A 233 -16.99 22.29 -8.53
N LEU A 234 -16.45 21.54 -9.49
CA LEU A 234 -16.06 20.15 -9.26
C LEU A 234 -15.02 20.10 -8.13
N PRO A 235 -15.17 19.18 -7.14
CA PRO A 235 -14.28 19.13 -5.98
C PRO A 235 -12.79 19.06 -6.34
N LEU A 236 -12.44 18.29 -7.38
CA LEU A 236 -11.05 18.18 -7.84
C LEU A 236 -10.54 19.51 -8.42
N HIS A 237 -11.37 20.22 -9.21
CA HIS A 237 -11.03 21.54 -9.75
C HIS A 237 -10.86 22.56 -8.62
N VAL A 238 -11.80 22.60 -7.67
CA VAL A 238 -11.75 23.51 -6.51
C VAL A 238 -10.48 23.27 -5.67
N ALA A 239 -10.13 22.01 -5.43
CA ALA A 239 -8.93 21.64 -4.69
C ALA A 239 -7.65 22.11 -5.42
N LEU A 240 -7.58 21.97 -6.74
CA LEU A 240 -6.42 22.38 -7.53
C LEU A 240 -6.30 23.91 -7.67
N THR A 241 -7.36 24.59 -8.11
CA THR A 241 -7.29 26.00 -8.52
C THR A 241 -7.45 26.97 -7.36
N ARG A 242 -8.21 26.60 -6.33
CA ARG A 242 -8.46 27.45 -5.16
C ARG A 242 -7.66 27.03 -3.94
N ALA A 243 -6.88 25.94 -4.02
CA ALA A 243 -6.15 25.37 -2.90
C ALA A 243 -7.06 25.00 -1.70
N THR A 244 -8.33 24.66 -1.96
CA THR A 244 -9.34 24.47 -0.91
C THR A 244 -9.62 22.98 -0.70
N VAL A 245 -9.53 22.52 0.54
CA VAL A 245 -9.99 21.18 0.93
C VAL A 245 -11.53 21.13 0.88
N VAL A 246 -12.07 20.22 0.08
CA VAL A 246 -13.51 19.94 0.01
C VAL A 246 -13.77 18.66 0.79
N THR A 247 -14.70 18.69 1.75
CA THR A 247 -15.04 17.50 2.55
C THR A 247 -16.53 17.26 2.56
N GLY A 248 -16.92 15.99 2.42
CA GLY A 248 -18.29 15.53 2.58
C GLY A 248 -19.28 16.04 1.53
N LYS A 249 -18.83 16.56 0.37
CA LYS A 249 -19.76 16.99 -0.68
C LYS A 249 -20.50 15.77 -1.22
N GLU A 250 -21.82 15.78 -1.16
CA GLU A 250 -22.63 14.71 -1.72
C GLU A 250 -22.93 15.00 -3.20
N MET A 251 -22.75 14.00 -4.05
CA MET A 251 -22.97 14.08 -5.49
C MET A 251 -23.61 12.79 -6.00
N VAL A 252 -24.16 12.84 -7.21
CA VAL A 252 -24.67 11.67 -7.91
C VAL A 252 -23.87 11.46 -9.19
N ILE A 253 -23.40 10.24 -9.40
CA ILE A 253 -22.77 9.81 -10.64
C ILE A 253 -23.79 8.99 -11.42
N ARG A 254 -24.20 9.49 -12.59
CA ARG A 254 -25.09 8.78 -13.50
C ARG A 254 -24.28 7.95 -14.48
N ARG A 255 -24.34 6.63 -14.34
CA ARG A 255 -23.68 5.70 -15.25
C ARG A 255 -24.46 5.62 -16.57
N PRO A 256 -23.78 5.49 -17.73
CA PRO A 256 -24.46 5.25 -19.01
C PRO A 256 -25.32 3.98 -18.99
N ASP A 257 -24.82 2.91 -18.36
CA ASP A 257 -25.41 1.57 -18.40
C ASP A 257 -25.74 1.00 -17.00
N GLY A 258 -26.26 1.82 -16.07
CA GLY A 258 -26.62 1.30 -14.75
C GLY A 258 -27.33 2.27 -13.82
N ASP A 259 -27.59 1.80 -12.60
CA ASP A 259 -28.18 2.61 -11.54
C ASP A 259 -27.25 3.78 -11.16
N PRO A 260 -27.81 4.96 -10.82
CA PRO A 260 -27.04 6.07 -10.31
C PRO A 260 -26.37 5.72 -8.98
N VAL A 261 -25.13 6.17 -8.82
CA VAL A 261 -24.36 5.98 -7.59
C VAL A 261 -24.37 7.28 -6.80
N HIS A 262 -24.83 7.22 -5.57
CA HIS A 262 -24.69 8.34 -4.64
C HIS A 262 -23.31 8.28 -4.01
N VAL A 263 -22.53 9.34 -4.17
CA VAL A 263 -21.18 9.40 -3.64
C VAL A 263 -21.02 10.53 -2.64
N ARG A 264 -20.21 10.28 -1.61
CA ARG A 264 -19.68 11.32 -0.75
C ARG A 264 -18.24 11.59 -1.14
N VAL A 265 -17.94 12.85 -1.40
CA VAL A 265 -16.74 13.30 -2.07
C VAL A 265 -15.87 14.14 -1.15
N ASN A 266 -14.59 13.78 -1.07
CA ASN A 266 -13.54 14.58 -0.46
C ASN A 266 -12.50 14.90 -1.53
N ALA A 267 -12.00 16.14 -1.57
CA ALA A 267 -10.92 16.54 -2.44
C ALA A 267 -9.91 17.40 -1.68
N SER A 268 -8.63 17.27 -2.02
CA SER A 268 -7.54 18.00 -1.37
C SER A 268 -6.42 18.29 -2.35
N PRO A 269 -5.77 19.47 -2.25
CA PRO A 269 -4.55 19.75 -3.00
C PRO A 269 -3.43 18.80 -2.56
N LEU A 270 -2.60 18.40 -3.52
CA LEU A 270 -1.37 17.66 -3.27
C LEU A 270 -0.23 18.68 -3.17
N HIS A 271 0.44 18.70 -2.02
CA HIS A 271 1.57 19.60 -1.77
C HIS A 271 2.89 18.86 -1.95
N GLY A 272 3.76 19.43 -2.78
CA GLY A 272 5.14 19.00 -2.95
C GLY A 272 6.10 19.70 -1.99
N PRO A 273 7.41 19.52 -2.19
CA PRO A 273 8.43 20.22 -1.42
C PRO A 273 8.25 21.74 -1.47
N GLY A 274 8.33 22.40 -0.32
CA GLY A 274 8.17 23.86 -0.23
C GLY A 274 6.72 24.35 -0.32
N ASP A 275 5.74 23.49 0.00
CA ASP A 275 4.31 23.83 0.03
C ASP A 275 3.69 24.23 -1.33
N ARG A 276 4.41 23.95 -2.42
CA ARG A 276 3.90 24.13 -3.78
C ARG A 276 2.83 23.07 -4.07
N ILE A 277 1.69 23.49 -4.60
CA ILE A 277 0.68 22.58 -5.13
C ILE A 277 1.24 21.92 -6.39
N ILE A 278 1.34 20.59 -6.34
CA ILE A 278 1.81 19.74 -7.45
C ILE A 278 0.66 18.99 -8.14
N GLY A 279 -0.56 19.13 -7.62
CA GLY A 279 -1.75 18.47 -8.14
C GLY A 279 -2.91 18.52 -7.16
N ALA A 280 -3.92 17.69 -7.41
CA ALA A 280 -5.04 17.48 -6.48
C ALA A 280 -5.48 16.02 -6.50
N VAL A 281 -6.06 15.58 -5.39
CA VAL A 281 -6.63 14.24 -5.23
C VAL A 281 -8.08 14.33 -4.79
N LEU A 282 -8.88 13.40 -5.28
CA LEU A 282 -10.30 13.23 -5.07
C LEU A 282 -10.53 11.80 -4.59
N ALA A 283 -11.25 11.62 -3.48
CA ALA A 283 -11.74 10.34 -3.02
C ALA A 283 -13.27 10.37 -2.91
N GLN A 284 -13.93 9.35 -3.45
CA GLN A 284 -15.38 9.23 -3.48
C GLN A 284 -15.76 7.91 -2.82
N ALA A 285 -16.68 7.95 -1.86
CA ALA A 285 -17.23 6.76 -1.22
C ALA A 285 -18.67 6.54 -1.69
N ASP A 286 -19.02 5.30 -2.08
CA ASP A 286 -20.39 4.93 -2.40
C ASP A 286 -21.21 4.92 -1.10
N VAL A 287 -22.23 5.77 -1.06
CA VAL A 287 -23.17 5.90 0.05
C VAL A 287 -24.59 5.48 -0.36
N THR A 288 -24.76 4.83 -1.51
CA THR A 288 -26.08 4.44 -2.06
C THR A 288 -26.83 3.51 -1.12
N ALA A 289 -26.18 2.41 -0.70
CA ALA A 289 -26.78 1.46 0.24
C ALA A 289 -27.06 2.12 1.60
N GLU A 290 -26.13 2.94 2.09
CA GLU A 290 -26.27 3.65 3.36
C GLU A 290 -27.46 4.61 3.34
N ARG A 291 -27.61 5.40 2.27
CA ARG A 291 -28.74 6.31 2.09
C ARG A 291 -30.06 5.57 2.01
N ARG A 292 -30.12 4.45 1.28
CA ARG A 292 -31.34 3.61 1.20
C ARG A 292 -31.72 3.10 2.59
N ARG A 293 -30.77 2.57 3.37
CA ARG A 293 -31.03 2.14 4.75
C ARG A 293 -31.49 3.28 5.65
N ARG A 294 -30.81 4.43 5.61
CA ARG A 294 -31.15 5.60 6.41
C ARG A 294 -32.57 6.10 6.12
N ARG A 295 -32.95 6.15 4.83
CA ARG A 295 -34.30 6.53 4.41
C ARG A 295 -35.35 5.52 4.89
N MET A 296 -35.10 4.22 4.78
CA MET A 296 -36.02 3.20 5.28
C MET A 296 -36.22 3.28 6.79
N ILE A 297 -35.15 3.56 7.55
CA ILE A 297 -35.24 3.75 9.01
C ILE A 297 -36.09 4.98 9.34
N GLU A 298 -35.90 6.09 8.62
CA GLU A 298 -36.67 7.31 8.85
C GLU A 298 -38.15 7.11 8.54
N GLU A 299 -38.47 6.51 7.38
CA GLU A 299 -39.86 6.19 7.01
C GLU A 299 -40.51 5.21 8.01
N ALA A 300 -39.76 4.23 8.51
CA ALA A 300 -40.26 3.31 9.53
C ALA A 300 -40.52 4.03 10.88
N ARG A 301 -39.67 4.98 11.27
CA ARG A 301 -39.86 5.81 12.47
C ARG A 301 -41.09 6.69 12.37
N GLU A 302 -41.30 7.34 11.22
CA GLU A 302 -42.49 8.17 10.98
C GLU A 302 -43.77 7.33 11.03
N ARG A 303 -43.77 6.14 10.39
CA ARG A 303 -44.92 5.22 10.45
C ARG A 303 -45.20 4.73 11.86
N LEU A 304 -44.17 4.39 12.63
CA LEU A 304 -44.32 3.97 14.02
C LEU A 304 -44.85 5.11 14.90
N ALA A 305 -44.37 6.34 14.70
CA ALA A 305 -44.87 7.51 15.42
C ALA A 305 -46.36 7.76 15.12
N ALA A 306 -46.77 7.66 13.86
CA ALA A 306 -48.18 7.80 13.47
C ALA A 306 -49.07 6.71 14.09
N ALA A 307 -48.64 5.44 14.05
CA ALA A 307 -49.38 4.33 14.63
C ALA A 307 -49.50 4.43 16.16
N ASN A 308 -48.43 4.87 16.85
CA ASN A 308 -48.47 5.12 18.29
C ASN A 308 -49.46 6.23 18.65
N ALA A 309 -49.47 7.34 17.89
CA ALA A 309 -50.42 8.43 18.11
C ALA A 309 -51.89 7.98 17.91
N GLU A 310 -52.13 7.13 16.92
CA GLU A 310 -53.46 6.55 16.70
C GLU A 310 -53.88 5.61 17.84
N LEU A 311 -52.96 4.77 18.32
CA LEU A 311 -53.21 3.88 19.45
C LEU A 311 -53.49 4.65 20.74
N GLU A 312 -52.74 5.72 21.01
CA GLU A 312 -52.99 6.61 22.16
C GLU A 312 -54.37 7.24 22.09
N ARG A 313 -54.79 7.70 20.90
CA ARG A 313 -56.14 8.26 20.69
C ARG A 313 -57.22 7.21 20.89
N SER A 314 -57.07 6.01 20.30
CA SER A 314 -58.03 4.92 20.45
C SER A 314 -58.17 4.47 21.91
N ASN A 315 -57.06 4.37 22.64
CA ASN A 315 -57.07 4.07 24.07
C ASN A 315 -57.79 5.15 24.88
N ALA A 316 -57.59 6.43 24.57
CA ALA A 316 -58.30 7.53 25.22
C ALA A 316 -59.82 7.47 24.96
N ASP A 317 -60.22 7.22 23.71
CA ASP A 317 -61.63 7.09 23.32
C ASP A 317 -62.31 5.90 24.02
N LEU A 318 -61.64 4.74 24.06
CA LEU A 318 -62.12 3.56 24.80
C LEU A 318 -62.27 3.84 26.30
N THR A 319 -61.30 4.54 26.91
CA THR A 319 -61.36 4.90 28.33
C THR A 319 -62.54 5.83 28.60
N ASN A 320 -62.76 6.83 27.74
CA ASN A 320 -63.89 7.75 27.86
C ASN A 320 -65.23 7.03 27.67
N PHE A 321 -65.31 6.12 26.70
CA PHE A 321 -66.49 5.30 26.46
C PHE A 321 -66.81 4.40 27.66
N ALA A 322 -65.81 3.69 28.19
CA ALA A 322 -65.97 2.84 29.37
C ALA A 322 -66.45 3.64 30.59
N ALA A 323 -65.91 4.85 30.80
CA ALA A 323 -66.34 5.75 31.87
C ALA A 323 -67.80 6.19 31.69
N ALA A 324 -68.20 6.60 30.49
CA ALA A 324 -69.56 7.04 30.20
C ALA A 324 -70.60 5.91 30.37
N VAL A 325 -70.35 4.74 29.77
CA VAL A 325 -71.26 3.59 29.87
C VAL A 325 -71.42 3.13 31.32
N SER A 326 -70.34 3.12 32.09
CA SER A 326 -70.40 2.73 33.50
C SER A 326 -71.25 3.69 34.32
N HIS A 327 -71.09 5.01 34.12
CA HIS A 327 -71.92 6.01 34.77
C HIS A 327 -73.41 5.81 34.47
N ASP A 328 -73.75 5.55 33.20
CA ASP A 328 -75.13 5.41 32.74
C ASP A 328 -75.79 4.09 33.20
N LEU A 329 -75.01 3.05 33.48
CA LEU A 329 -75.50 1.78 34.01
C LEU A 329 -75.60 1.77 35.54
N VAL A 330 -74.72 2.49 36.25
CA VAL A 330 -74.71 2.50 37.72
C VAL A 330 -75.95 3.18 38.30
N ALA A 331 -76.42 4.28 37.70
CA ALA A 331 -77.60 5.00 38.19
C ALA A 331 -78.89 4.14 38.21
N PRO A 332 -79.30 3.49 37.11
CA PRO A 332 -80.47 2.61 37.14
C PRO A 332 -80.26 1.36 37.99
N LEU A 333 -79.05 0.77 38.01
CA LEU A 333 -78.75 -0.37 38.87
C LEU A 333 -78.83 -0.01 40.36
N ALA A 334 -78.39 1.18 40.76
CA ALA A 334 -78.54 1.67 42.13
C ALA A 334 -80.02 1.87 42.51
N ALA A 335 -80.83 2.40 41.58
CA ALA A 335 -82.27 2.54 41.80
C ALA A 335 -82.97 1.18 41.93
N VAL A 336 -82.70 0.23 41.03
CA VAL A 336 -83.23 -1.14 41.09
C VAL A 336 -82.76 -1.85 42.36
N GLY A 337 -81.48 -1.72 42.71
CA GLY A 337 -80.91 -2.26 43.94
C GLY A 337 -81.62 -1.74 45.19
N GLY A 338 -81.87 -0.43 45.28
CA GLY A 338 -82.60 0.16 46.42
C GLY A 338 -84.04 -0.35 46.54
N TYR A 339 -84.76 -0.52 45.42
CA TYR A 339 -86.10 -1.13 45.44
C TYR A 339 -86.06 -2.60 45.84
N LEU A 340 -85.06 -3.36 45.39
CA LEU A 340 -84.88 -4.76 45.76
C LEU A 340 -84.50 -4.93 47.24
N GLU A 341 -83.71 -4.02 47.82
CA GLU A 341 -83.41 -4.01 49.25
C GLU A 341 -84.65 -3.75 50.11
N LEU A 342 -85.50 -2.79 49.69
CA LEU A 342 -86.79 -2.52 50.36
C LEU A 342 -87.71 -3.75 50.33
N LEU A 343 -87.85 -4.40 49.16
CA LEU A 343 -88.66 -5.61 48.99
C LEU A 343 -88.07 -6.81 49.77
N ALA A 344 -86.74 -6.92 49.85
CA ALA A 344 -86.10 -7.95 50.66
C ALA A 344 -86.38 -7.76 52.16
N GLY A 345 -86.44 -6.52 52.64
CA GLY A 345 -86.82 -6.18 54.02
C GLY A 345 -88.28 -6.52 54.37
N GLU A 346 -89.16 -6.56 53.37
CA GLU A 346 -90.58 -6.98 53.52
C GLU A 346 -90.80 -8.50 53.39
N GLY A 347 -89.73 -9.28 53.19
CA GLY A 347 -89.79 -10.75 53.20
C GLY A 347 -90.08 -11.42 51.85
N TYR A 348 -89.84 -10.73 50.73
CA TYR A 348 -89.91 -11.32 49.39
C TYR A 348 -88.57 -12.01 49.02
N PRO A 349 -88.48 -13.35 48.99
CA PRO A 349 -87.20 -14.05 48.78
C PRO A 349 -86.60 -13.84 47.38
N GLN A 350 -87.43 -13.62 46.35
CA GLN A 350 -86.96 -13.30 44.99
C GLN A 350 -86.20 -11.95 44.93
N ALA A 351 -86.45 -11.04 45.87
CA ALA A 351 -85.76 -9.75 45.93
C ALA A 351 -84.31 -9.88 46.42
N GLN A 352 -84.00 -10.89 47.26
CA GLN A 352 -82.63 -11.17 47.70
C GLN A 352 -81.77 -11.71 46.55
N GLU A 353 -82.32 -12.59 45.72
CA GLU A 353 -81.64 -13.08 44.51
C GLU A 353 -81.39 -11.95 43.50
N GLY A 354 -82.38 -11.07 43.30
CA GLY A 354 -82.24 -9.90 42.44
C GLY A 354 -81.18 -8.90 42.95
N SER A 355 -81.15 -8.64 44.25
CA SER A 355 -80.14 -7.76 44.87
C SER A 355 -78.72 -8.31 44.67
N ALA A 356 -78.53 -9.63 44.84
CA ALA A 356 -77.26 -10.29 44.59
C ALA A 356 -76.83 -10.21 43.11
N GLU A 357 -77.77 -10.25 42.17
CA GLU A 357 -77.48 -10.09 40.73
C GLU A 357 -77.07 -8.64 40.40
N VAL A 358 -77.77 -7.64 40.94
CA VAL A 358 -77.40 -6.23 40.77
C VAL A 358 -76.01 -5.93 41.35
N ALA A 359 -75.68 -6.52 42.50
CA ALA A 359 -74.34 -6.42 43.10
C ALA A 359 -73.26 -7.03 42.19
N ARG A 360 -73.50 -8.24 41.65
CA ARG A 360 -72.61 -8.87 40.67
C ARG A 360 -72.41 -8.01 39.43
N MET A 361 -73.49 -7.43 38.89
CA MET A 361 -73.41 -6.56 37.72
C MET A 361 -72.57 -5.30 38.01
N ARG A 362 -72.67 -4.74 39.22
CA ARG A 362 -71.85 -3.58 39.62
C ARG A 362 -70.37 -3.93 39.75
N ASP A 363 -70.05 -5.08 40.36
CA ASP A 363 -68.67 -5.54 40.50
C ASP A 363 -67.99 -5.78 39.14
N VAL A 364 -68.74 -6.30 38.15
CA VAL A 364 -68.23 -6.46 36.77
C VAL A 364 -67.95 -5.09 36.12
N ILE A 365 -68.83 -4.12 36.31
CA ILE A 365 -68.65 -2.74 35.78
C ILE A 365 -67.42 -2.09 36.41
N ASP A 366 -67.25 -2.21 37.73
CA ASP A 366 -66.11 -1.64 38.46
C ASP A 366 -64.79 -2.33 38.05
N GLY A 367 -64.81 -3.65 37.80
CA GLY A 367 -63.66 -4.39 37.27
C GLY A 367 -63.23 -3.92 35.88
N LEU A 368 -64.18 -3.74 34.96
CA LEU A 368 -63.90 -3.22 33.60
C LEU A 368 -63.34 -1.79 33.63
N LEU A 369 -63.83 -0.94 34.53
CA LEU A 369 -63.29 0.40 34.75
C LEU A 369 -61.87 0.37 35.31
N ALA A 370 -61.61 -0.51 36.29
CA ALA A 370 -60.29 -0.66 36.87
C ALA A 370 -59.26 -1.11 35.82
N ASP A 371 -59.61 -2.07 34.96
CA ASP A 371 -58.75 -2.54 33.88
C ASP A 371 -58.49 -1.45 32.83
N ALA A 372 -59.53 -0.69 32.44
CA ALA A 372 -59.40 0.44 31.52
C ALA A 372 -58.51 1.57 32.09
N LEU A 373 -58.59 1.85 33.40
CA LEU A 373 -57.75 2.84 34.07
C LEU A 373 -56.32 2.33 34.32
N ALA A 374 -56.15 1.04 34.60
CA ALA A 374 -54.85 0.41 34.75
C ALA A 374 -54.05 0.48 33.45
N ALA A 375 -54.69 0.21 32.30
CA ALA A 375 -54.10 0.38 30.97
C ALA A 375 -53.54 1.80 30.74
N ARG A 376 -54.20 2.83 31.29
CA ARG A 376 -53.78 4.23 31.28
C ARG A 376 -52.47 4.49 32.06
N SER A 377 -52.27 3.77 33.17
CA SER A 377 -51.10 3.92 34.04
C SER A 377 -49.85 3.19 33.52
N SER A 378 -50.03 2.07 32.83
CA SER A 378 -48.94 1.32 32.19
C SER A 378 -48.41 1.98 30.91
N GLY A 379 -49.24 2.77 30.20
CA GLY A 379 -48.82 3.51 29.01
C GLY A 379 -47.95 4.74 29.29
N THR A 380 -47.99 5.30 30.52
CA THR A 380 -47.29 6.55 30.87
C THR A 380 -45.85 6.36 31.36
N THR A 381 -45.42 5.13 31.63
CA THR A 381 -44.05 4.83 32.13
C THR A 381 -43.06 4.35 31.05
N GLY A 382 -43.48 4.15 29.80
CA GLY A 382 -42.62 3.63 28.72
C GLY A 382 -41.80 4.67 27.93
N GLY A 383 -42.03 5.97 28.13
CA GLY A 383 -41.49 7.06 27.27
C GLY A 383 -40.24 7.79 27.77
N ARG A 384 -39.57 7.32 28.83
CA ARG A 384 -38.30 7.92 29.32
C ARG A 384 -37.27 6.84 29.58
N ARG A 385 -36.50 6.48 28.57
CA ARG A 385 -35.10 6.04 28.69
C ARG A 385 -34.36 6.25 27.40
#